data_AF-A0A9P6NNH3-F1
#
_entry.id   AF-A0A9P6NNH3-F1
#
_cell.length_a   1.000
_cell.length_b   1.000
_cell.length_c   1.000
_cell.angle_alpha   90.00
_cell.angle_beta   90.00
_cell.angle_gamma   90.00
#
_symmetry.space_group_name_H-M   'P 1'
#
loop_
_entity.id
_entity.type
_entity.pdbx_description
1 polymer ?
#
loop_
_entity_poly.entity_id
_entity_poly.type
_entity_poly.pdbx_seq_one_letter_code
_entity_poly.pdbx_strand_id
1 'polypeptide(L)'
;MVNILQLNTHHSSAVTHSLLNDTKSFHFHFLLLQEPYLNPLTNSPLSHPSWNLITPLQVGLCPDAPPADRVIKSAIYINKRIPTSAYTQVKTGSNCIAAVEVRI
;
A
#
# COMPACT_ATOMS: atom_id res chain seq x y z
N MET A 1 -6.06 -2.58 -20.44
CA MET A 1 -5.35 -3.63 -19.66
C MET A 1 -4.88 -3.04 -18.35
N VAL A 2 -5.09 -3.73 -17.24
CA VAL A 2 -4.68 -3.28 -15.90
C VAL A 2 -3.26 -3.77 -15.64
N ASN A 3 -2.40 -2.87 -15.15
CA ASN A 3 -1.00 -3.15 -14.86
C ASN A 3 -0.79 -3.07 -13.36
N ILE A 4 -0.33 -4.16 -12.76
CA ILE A 4 -0.17 -4.30 -11.32
C ILE A 4 1.29 -4.69 -11.04
N LEU A 5 1.95 -3.99 -10.14
CA LEU A 5 3.23 -4.40 -9.57
C LEU A 5 2.99 -4.88 -8.15
N GLN A 6 3.47 -6.07 -7.80
CA GLN A 6 3.46 -6.58 -6.44
C GLN A 6 4.89 -6.84 -5.99
N LEU A 7 5.25 -6.33 -4.82
CA LEU A 7 6.60 -6.46 -4.29
C LEU A 7 6.62 -6.41 -2.76
N ASN A 8 7.37 -7.33 -2.14
CA ASN A 8 7.78 -7.18 -0.76
C ASN A 8 8.98 -6.21 -0.70
N THR A 9 8.85 -5.12 0.05
CA THR A 9 9.91 -4.11 0.17
C THR A 9 10.83 -4.30 1.37
N HIS A 10 10.59 -5.31 2.21
CA HIS A 10 11.40 -5.66 3.39
C HIS A 10 11.71 -4.45 4.28
N HIS A 11 10.71 -3.60 4.49
CA HIS A 11 10.80 -2.33 5.24
C HIS A 11 11.87 -1.34 4.72
N SER A 12 12.36 -1.53 3.50
CA SER A 12 13.42 -0.70 2.93
C SER A 12 12.89 0.65 2.48
N SER A 13 13.32 1.70 3.20
CA SER A 13 13.03 3.09 2.84
C SER A 13 13.44 3.41 1.41
N ALA A 14 14.65 3.00 1.01
CA ALA A 14 15.18 3.26 -0.33
C ALA A 14 14.32 2.63 -1.43
N VAL A 15 13.86 1.39 -1.22
CA VAL A 15 13.00 0.69 -2.18
C VAL A 15 11.63 1.35 -2.26
N THR A 16 10.99 1.62 -1.12
CA THR A 16 9.67 2.29 -1.10
C THR A 16 9.74 3.67 -1.76
N HIS A 17 10.74 4.49 -1.44
CA HIS A 17 10.91 5.80 -2.07
C HIS A 17 11.16 5.70 -3.57
N SER A 18 12.01 4.76 -4.02
CA SER A 18 12.29 4.57 -5.44
C SER A 18 11.02 4.17 -6.20
N LEU A 19 10.22 3.24 -5.67
CA LEU A 19 8.96 2.83 -6.30
C LEU A 19 7.97 3.97 -6.45
N LEU A 20 7.83 4.82 -5.42
CA LEU A 20 6.84 5.90 -5.45
C LEU A 20 7.24 7.06 -6.37
N ASN A 21 8.54 7.28 -6.58
CA ASN A 21 9.07 8.42 -7.34
C ASN A 21 9.58 8.06 -8.76
N ASP A 22 9.86 6.80 -9.06
CA ASP A 22 10.35 6.40 -10.39
C ASP A 22 9.26 6.58 -11.46
N THR A 23 9.60 7.32 -12.52
CA THR A 23 8.78 7.49 -13.73
C THR A 23 8.30 6.16 -14.33
N LYS A 24 9.10 5.11 -14.25
CA LYS A 24 8.73 3.77 -14.75
C LYS A 24 7.59 3.17 -13.93
N SER A 25 7.55 3.44 -12.63
CA SER A 25 6.48 2.95 -11.76
C SER A 25 5.13 3.57 -12.12
N PHE A 26 5.09 4.77 -12.72
CA PHE A 26 3.84 5.40 -13.16
C PHE A 26 3.17 4.67 -14.35
N HIS A 27 3.84 3.70 -15.00
CA HIS A 27 3.18 2.82 -15.96
C HIS A 27 2.20 1.84 -15.29
N PHE A 28 2.39 1.54 -14.00
CA PHE A 28 1.47 0.72 -13.22
C PHE A 28 0.25 1.51 -12.75
N HIS A 29 -0.90 0.83 -12.72
CA HIS A 29 -2.14 1.35 -12.15
C HIS A 29 -2.16 1.14 -10.63
N PHE A 30 -1.58 0.03 -10.17
CA PHE A 30 -1.54 -0.37 -8.77
C PHE A 30 -0.13 -0.84 -8.39
N LEU A 31 0.35 -0.39 -7.23
CA LEU A 31 1.51 -0.98 -6.54
C LEU A 31 1.02 -1.66 -5.26
N LEU A 32 1.30 -2.94 -5.10
CA LEU A 32 0.90 -3.77 -3.98
C LEU A 32 2.17 -4.06 -3.18
N LEU A 33 2.38 -3.33 -2.09
CA LEU A 33 3.59 -3.43 -1.29
C LEU A 33 3.33 -4.29 -0.05
N GLN A 34 4.11 -5.35 0.12
CA GLN A 34 4.25 -6.04 1.40
C GLN A 34 5.43 -5.45 2.19
N GLU A 35 5.32 -5.43 3.51
CA GLU A 35 6.33 -4.87 4.42
C GLU A 35 6.83 -3.50 3.94
N PRO A 36 5.94 -2.51 3.72
CA PRO A 36 6.35 -1.17 3.32
C PRO A 36 7.26 -0.56 4.38
N TYR A 37 8.15 0.34 3.96
CA TYR A 37 8.75 1.27 4.90
C TYR A 37 7.66 2.14 5.53
N LEU A 38 7.73 2.27 6.85
CA LEU A 38 6.81 3.10 7.62
C LEU A 38 7.56 4.31 8.14
N ASN A 39 6.91 5.48 8.09
CA ASN A 39 7.45 6.68 8.69
C ASN A 39 7.58 6.46 10.22
N PRO A 40 8.77 6.61 10.83
CA PRO A 40 8.97 6.34 12.26
C PRO A 40 8.13 7.21 13.20
N LEU A 41 7.70 8.38 12.74
CA LEU A 41 6.92 9.33 13.54
C LEU A 41 5.42 9.01 13.52
N THR A 42 4.90 8.56 12.37
CA THR A 42 3.46 8.31 12.19
C THR A 42 3.10 6.83 12.15
N ASN A 43 4.11 5.95 12.14
CA ASN A 43 3.99 4.51 11.97
C ASN A 43 3.10 4.09 10.79
N SER A 44 3.12 4.90 9.72
CA SER A 44 2.24 4.76 8.55
C SER A 44 3.07 4.70 7.26
N PRO A 45 2.59 4.00 6.22
CA PRO A 45 3.23 4.05 4.91
C PRO A 45 3.28 5.48 4.38
N LEU A 46 4.25 5.75 3.50
CA LEU A 46 4.45 7.08 2.93
C LEU A 46 3.24 7.51 2.11
N SER A 47 2.74 8.72 2.31
CA SER A 47 1.81 9.36 1.38
C SER A 47 2.58 9.91 0.18
N HIS A 48 1.91 10.04 -0.98
CA HIS A 48 2.57 10.53 -2.20
C HIS A 48 1.62 11.36 -3.07
N PRO A 49 2.08 12.45 -3.72
CA PRO A 49 1.24 13.29 -4.57
C PRO A 49 0.61 12.56 -5.75
N SER A 50 1.27 11.57 -6.33
CA SER A 50 0.80 10.81 -7.51
C SER A 50 0.00 9.54 -7.19
N TRP A 51 -0.07 9.15 -5.92
CA TRP A 51 -0.68 7.87 -5.51
C TRP A 51 -1.70 8.06 -4.40
N ASN A 52 -2.84 7.40 -4.51
CA ASN A 52 -3.77 7.22 -3.41
C ASN A 52 -3.32 6.00 -2.59
N LEU A 53 -3.05 6.22 -1.30
CA LEU A 53 -2.63 5.16 -0.38
C LEU A 53 -3.87 4.48 0.23
N ILE A 54 -3.88 3.16 0.18
CA ILE A 54 -4.87 2.29 0.83
C ILE A 54 -4.13 1.36 1.79
N THR A 55 -4.59 1.32 3.04
CA THR A 55 -4.07 0.45 4.11
C THR A 55 -5.17 -0.53 4.54
N PRO A 56 -4.90 -1.50 5.42
CA PRO A 56 -5.95 -2.34 5.98
C PRO A 56 -7.01 -1.49 6.72
N LEU A 57 -8.30 -1.74 6.49
CA LEU A 57 -9.42 -0.98 7.10
C LEU A 57 -9.60 -1.25 8.58
N GLN A 58 -9.16 -2.42 9.04
CA GLN A 58 -9.46 -2.86 10.40
C GLN A 58 -8.52 -2.14 11.37
N VAL A 59 -9.10 -1.42 12.32
CA VAL A 59 -8.38 -0.64 13.34
C VAL A 59 -7.55 -1.60 14.19
N GLY A 60 -6.24 -1.48 14.09
CA GLY A 60 -5.30 -2.30 14.84
C GLY A 60 -4.10 -2.70 14.01
N LEU A 61 -3.04 -3.03 14.72
CA LEU A 61 -1.82 -3.53 14.11
C LEU A 61 -1.98 -5.01 13.76
N CYS A 62 -1.22 -5.51 12.80
CA CYS A 62 -1.24 -6.92 12.39
C CYS A 62 -0.96 -7.82 13.62
N PRO A 63 -1.95 -8.58 14.14
CA PRO A 63 -1.85 -9.22 15.46
C PRO A 63 -1.00 -10.49 15.45
N ASP A 64 -0.86 -11.12 14.28
CA ASP A 64 -0.06 -12.34 14.07
C ASP A 64 1.46 -12.06 14.06
N ALA A 65 1.84 -10.81 14.33
CA ALA A 65 3.21 -10.37 14.44
C ALA A 65 3.61 -10.21 15.92
N PRO A 66 4.88 -10.46 16.29
CA PRO A 66 5.42 -10.11 17.59
C PRO A 66 5.07 -8.66 17.98
N PRO A 67 4.96 -8.30 19.28
CA PRO A 67 4.59 -6.96 19.71
C PRO A 67 5.41 -5.82 19.09
N ALA A 68 6.68 -6.07 18.75
CA ALA A 68 7.56 -5.12 18.06
C ALA A 68 7.22 -4.92 16.56
N ASP A 69 6.55 -5.90 15.94
CA ASP A 69 6.22 -5.96 14.50
C ASP A 69 4.73 -5.79 14.23
N ARG A 70 3.98 -5.42 15.26
CA ARG A 70 2.60 -4.97 15.16
C ARG A 70 2.62 -3.64 14.40
N VAL A 71 2.66 -3.72 13.08
CA VAL A 71 2.64 -2.56 12.17
C VAL A 71 1.82 -2.87 10.92
N ILE A 72 1.61 -1.86 10.08
CA ILE A 72 0.98 -2.04 8.77
C ILE A 72 1.89 -2.91 7.90
N LYS A 73 1.42 -4.10 7.51
CA LYS A 73 2.19 -5.08 6.72
C LYS A 73 1.90 -5.06 5.22
N SER A 74 0.84 -4.36 4.81
CA SER A 74 0.53 -4.19 3.40
C SER A 74 0.00 -2.80 3.10
N ALA A 75 0.33 -2.31 1.92
CA ALA A 75 -0.17 -1.04 1.40
C ALA A 75 -0.46 -1.21 -0.10
N ILE A 76 -1.57 -0.63 -0.55
CA ILE A 76 -1.88 -0.53 -1.97
C ILE A 76 -1.78 0.94 -2.36
N TYR A 77 -0.92 1.23 -3.33
CA TYR A 77 -0.82 2.54 -3.96
C TYR A 77 -1.55 2.51 -5.29
N ILE A 78 -2.62 3.29 -5.41
CA ILE A 78 -3.43 3.41 -6.62
C ILE A 78 -3.00 4.68 -7.34
N ASN A 79 -2.62 4.58 -8.60
CA ASN A 79 -2.21 5.75 -9.38
C ASN A 79 -3.39 6.73 -9.47
N LYS A 80 -3.17 8.02 -9.17
CA LYS A 80 -4.24 9.02 -9.16
C LYS A 80 -4.91 9.27 -10.50
N ARG A 81 -4.36 8.75 -11.60
CA ARG A 81 -5.05 8.69 -12.90
C ARG A 81 -6.28 7.79 -12.88
N ILE A 82 -6.37 6.85 -11.94
CA ILE A 82 -7.55 6.02 -11.72
C ILE A 82 -8.55 6.83 -10.87
N PRO A 83 -9.76 7.11 -11.39
CA PRO A 83 -10.76 7.83 -10.63
C PRO A 83 -11.22 7.01 -9.42
N THR A 84 -11.52 7.69 -8.31
CA THR A 84 -11.94 7.04 -7.05
C THR A 84 -13.27 6.29 -7.17
N SER A 85 -14.11 6.62 -8.16
CA SER A 85 -15.33 5.87 -8.48
C SER A 85 -15.06 4.48 -9.06
N ALA A 86 -13.86 4.25 -9.60
CA ALA A 86 -13.48 2.99 -10.24
C ALA A 86 -12.92 1.95 -9.27
N TYR A 87 -12.84 2.27 -7.98
CA TYR A 87 -12.46 1.29 -6.96
C TYR A 87 -13.14 1.56 -5.63
N THR A 88 -13.20 0.55 -4.78
CA THR A 88 -13.69 0.69 -3.41
C THR A 88 -12.85 -0.18 -2.50
N GLN A 89 -12.43 0.37 -1.38
CA GLN A 89 -11.68 -0.38 -0.38
C GLN A 89 -12.59 -1.42 0.26
N VAL A 90 -12.09 -2.65 0.39
CA VAL A 90 -12.85 -3.78 0.93
C VAL A 90 -12.32 -4.14 2.30
N LYS A 91 -13.23 -4.34 3.25
CA LYS A 91 -12.87 -4.83 4.58
C LYS A 91 -12.52 -6.32 4.47
N THR A 92 -11.34 -6.68 4.94
CA THR A 92 -10.92 -8.07 5.07
C THR A 92 -11.08 -8.54 6.51
N GLY A 93 -10.99 -9.84 6.76
CA GLY A 93 -10.94 -10.40 8.11
C GLY A 93 -9.56 -10.27 8.79
N SER A 94 -8.59 -9.58 8.16
CA SER A 94 -7.21 -9.49 8.64
C SER A 94 -6.71 -8.04 8.67
N ASN A 95 -6.16 -7.63 9.80
CA ASN A 95 -5.48 -6.32 9.96
C ASN A 95 -4.19 -6.23 9.13
N CYS A 96 -3.74 -7.32 8.51
CA CYS A 96 -2.49 -7.39 7.75
C CYS A 96 -2.73 -7.18 6.25
N ILE A 97 -3.99 -7.22 5.78
CA ILE A 97 -4.35 -7.25 4.36
C ILE A 97 -5.14 -5.99 3.98
N ALA A 98 -4.53 -5.16 3.14
CA ALA A 98 -5.21 -4.14 2.37
C ALA A 98 -5.89 -4.77 1.16
N ALA A 99 -7.13 -4.40 0.88
CA ALA A 99 -7.88 -4.93 -0.26
C ALA A 99 -8.72 -3.84 -0.93
N VAL A 100 -8.85 -3.94 -2.24
CA VAL A 100 -9.69 -3.07 -3.06
C VAL A 100 -10.43 -3.90 -4.10
N GLU A 101 -11.72 -3.60 -4.28
CA GLU A 101 -12.50 -4.03 -5.42
C GLU A 101 -12.34 -2.99 -6.52
N VAL A 102 -12.14 -3.44 -7.76
CA VAL A 102 -11.76 -2.61 -8.89
C VAL A 102 -12.78 -2.80 -10.02
N ARG A 103 -13.30 -1.68 -10.55
CA ARG A 103 -14.39 -1.60 -11.54
C ARG A 103 -13.95 -0.74 -12.75
N ILE A 104 -12.95 -1.22 -13.47
CA ILE A 104 -12.35 -0.59 -14.67
C ILE A 104 -12.53 -1.47 -15.91
#